data_AF-A0A520JWL2-F1
#
_entry.id   AF-A0A520JWL2-F1
#
_cell.length_a   1.000
_cell.length_b   1.000
_cell.length_c   1.000
_cell.angle_alpha   90.00
_cell.angle_beta   90.00
_cell.angle_gamma   90.00
#
_symmetry.space_group_name_H-M   'P 1'
#
loop_
_entity.id
_entity.type
_entity.pdbx_description
1 polymer ?
#
loop_
_entity_poly.entity_id
_entity_poly.type
_entity_poly.pdbx_seq_one_letter_code
_entity_poly.pdbx_strand_id
1 'polypeptide(L)'
;MVPVAVSEDVVSEDVVCVDVVLVWGERVVVEGYVFEATDFSVGRASEIRLGESVWALVSVYENGSVVWREVFSTNETVGAYAYNANESSYMFDLNCTGTYVENGADRIRVNASGIVIGSNPPVQSIEVQACIIAPVELISFGEWMNNTFSVSKSASKEVYVREQAFVELKITNLSMVDRVEVVDSVADEFVVDPDRDLYWDYSRDLYRYSVTP
;
A
#
# COMPACT_ATOMS: atom_id res chain seq x y z
N MET A 1 25.79 -27.05 -22.51
CA MET A 1 24.68 -27.17 -21.55
C MET A 1 24.70 -25.92 -20.70
N VAL A 2 23.69 -25.06 -20.88
CA VAL A 2 23.51 -23.83 -20.10
C VAL A 2 22.67 -24.22 -18.88
N PRO A 3 23.04 -23.86 -17.64
CA PRO A 3 22.18 -24.12 -16.51
C PRO A 3 20.97 -23.20 -16.60
N VAL A 4 19.78 -23.81 -16.63
CA VAL A 4 18.50 -23.11 -16.45
C VAL A 4 18.46 -22.69 -14.99
N ALA A 5 18.48 -21.38 -14.75
CA ALA A 5 18.15 -20.84 -13.44
C ALA A 5 16.67 -21.13 -13.19
N VAL A 6 16.40 -22.01 -12.23
CA VAL A 6 15.07 -22.14 -11.64
C VAL A 6 14.82 -20.84 -10.89
N SER A 7 13.88 -20.03 -11.36
CA SER A 7 13.36 -18.92 -10.59
C SER A 7 12.59 -19.52 -9.43
N GLU A 8 13.19 -19.52 -8.24
CA GLU A 8 12.42 -19.66 -7.01
C GLU A 8 11.56 -18.40 -6.91
N ASP A 9 10.27 -18.55 -7.18
CA ASP A 9 9.28 -17.55 -6.78
C ASP A 9 9.42 -17.37 -5.27
N VAL A 10 9.97 -16.23 -4.86
CA VAL A 10 9.98 -15.78 -3.49
C VAL A 10 8.52 -15.49 -3.13
N VAL A 11 7.82 -16.52 -2.66
CA VAL A 11 6.54 -16.35 -1.97
C VAL A 11 6.88 -15.59 -0.69
N SER A 12 6.56 -14.30 -0.65
CA SER A 12 6.73 -13.49 0.55
C SER A 12 6.01 -14.19 1.71
N GLU A 13 6.71 -14.40 2.83
CA GLU A 13 6.19 -15.10 4.03
C GLU A 13 5.00 -14.39 4.71
N ASP A 14 4.52 -13.26 4.18
CA ASP A 14 3.54 -12.37 4.79
C ASP A 14 2.12 -12.43 4.21
N VAL A 15 1.83 -13.40 3.33
CA VAL A 15 0.49 -13.57 2.74
C VAL A 15 -0.22 -14.79 3.33
N VAL A 16 -1.31 -14.56 4.06
CA VAL A 16 -2.14 -15.62 4.63
C VAL A 16 -3.35 -15.84 3.72
N CYS A 17 -3.42 -17.00 3.06
CA CYS A 17 -4.56 -17.39 2.23
C CYS A 17 -5.38 -18.50 2.90
N VAL A 18 -6.70 -18.33 2.93
CA VAL A 18 -7.64 -19.29 3.50
C VAL A 18 -8.82 -19.48 2.55
N ASP A 19 -9.17 -20.74 2.28
CA ASP A 19 -10.38 -21.08 1.55
C ASP A 19 -11.60 -20.98 2.49
N VAL A 20 -12.62 -20.25 2.05
CA VAL A 20 -13.80 -19.89 2.84
C VAL A 20 -15.05 -20.08 2.01
N VAL A 21 -16.08 -20.65 2.63
CA VAL A 21 -17.44 -20.69 2.07
C VAL A 21 -18.27 -19.62 2.78
N LEU A 22 -18.67 -18.59 2.04
CA LEU A 22 -19.50 -17.50 2.56
C LEU A 22 -20.97 -17.82 2.27
N VAL A 23 -21.68 -18.31 3.28
CA VAL A 23 -23.13 -18.54 3.24
C VAL A 23 -23.86 -17.20 3.38
N TRP A 24 -24.97 -17.02 2.66
CA TRP A 24 -25.71 -15.77 2.66
C TRP A 24 -26.14 -15.35 4.08
N GLY A 25 -25.77 -14.13 4.46
CA GLY A 25 -26.08 -13.54 5.77
C GLY A 25 -25.17 -14.03 6.90
N GLU A 26 -24.21 -14.92 6.62
CA GLU A 26 -23.19 -15.31 7.58
C GLU A 26 -21.93 -14.46 7.45
N ARG A 27 -21.26 -14.28 8.59
CA ARG A 27 -20.02 -13.51 8.71
C ARG A 27 -18.88 -14.44 9.11
N VAL A 28 -17.79 -14.38 8.36
CA VAL A 28 -16.59 -15.17 8.62
C VAL A 28 -15.41 -14.24 8.90
N VAL A 29 -14.63 -14.55 9.93
CA VAL A 29 -13.45 -13.76 10.32
C VAL A 29 -12.19 -14.40 9.75
N VAL A 30 -11.36 -13.61 9.06
CA VAL A 30 -10.06 -14.02 8.52
C VAL A 30 -9.04 -12.92 8.85
N GLU A 31 -8.06 -13.23 9.70
CA GLU A 31 -6.95 -12.33 10.10
C GLU A 31 -7.38 -10.87 10.38
N GLY A 32 -8.42 -10.69 11.22
CA GLY A 32 -8.90 -9.37 11.64
C GLY A 32 -9.94 -8.72 10.72
N TYR A 33 -10.14 -9.25 9.52
CA TYR A 33 -11.21 -8.82 8.61
C TYR A 33 -12.43 -9.71 8.73
N VAL A 34 -13.61 -9.14 8.46
CA VAL A 34 -14.86 -9.89 8.39
C VAL A 34 -15.36 -9.93 6.96
N PHE A 35 -15.62 -11.12 6.44
CA PHE A 35 -16.15 -11.37 5.11
C PHE A 35 -17.63 -11.76 5.21
N GLU A 36 -18.46 -11.22 4.32
CA GLU A 36 -19.90 -11.50 4.26
C GLU A 36 -20.33 -11.57 2.79
N ALA A 37 -21.00 -12.65 2.39
CA ALA A 37 -21.78 -12.67 1.16
C ALA A 37 -23.09 -11.93 1.44
N THR A 38 -23.15 -10.66 1.05
CA THR A 38 -24.25 -9.75 1.40
C THR A 38 -25.45 -9.87 0.48
N ASP A 39 -25.25 -10.26 -0.78
CA ASP A 39 -26.33 -10.36 -1.75
C ASP A 39 -26.03 -11.38 -2.85
N PHE A 40 -27.07 -11.88 -3.50
CA PHE A 40 -27.00 -12.83 -4.61
C PHE A 40 -27.99 -12.45 -5.70
N SER A 41 -27.67 -12.79 -6.95
CA SER A 41 -28.53 -12.52 -8.11
C SER A 41 -29.91 -13.17 -8.03
N VAL A 42 -30.03 -14.27 -7.29
CA VAL A 42 -31.26 -15.05 -7.13
C VAL A 42 -31.37 -15.61 -5.72
N GLY A 43 -32.60 -15.71 -5.21
CA GLY A 43 -32.88 -16.25 -3.87
C GLY A 43 -33.14 -17.75 -3.86
N ARG A 44 -33.27 -18.41 -5.01
CA ARG A 44 -33.40 -19.88 -5.16
C ARG A 44 -33.09 -20.31 -6.59
N ALA A 45 -32.80 -21.59 -6.80
CA ALA A 45 -32.38 -22.03 -8.13
C ALA A 45 -33.48 -21.98 -9.20
N SER A 46 -34.76 -22.09 -8.83
CA SER A 46 -35.87 -21.97 -9.78
C SER A 46 -36.09 -20.55 -10.31
N GLU A 47 -35.43 -19.54 -9.72
CA GLU A 47 -35.49 -18.14 -10.16
C GLU A 47 -34.42 -17.77 -11.18
N ILE A 48 -33.44 -18.66 -11.39
CA ILE A 48 -32.44 -18.47 -12.43
C ILE A 48 -33.17 -18.36 -13.77
N ARG A 49 -32.62 -17.60 -14.72
CA ARG A 49 -33.17 -17.48 -16.08
C ARG A 49 -32.07 -17.71 -17.10
N LEU A 50 -32.45 -18.31 -18.22
CA LEU A 50 -31.54 -18.50 -19.35
C LEU A 50 -31.08 -17.14 -19.85
N GLY A 51 -29.77 -17.00 -20.07
CA GLY A 51 -29.20 -15.74 -20.57
C GLY A 51 -28.94 -14.68 -19.49
N GLU A 52 -29.15 -14.98 -18.20
CA GLU A 52 -28.73 -14.11 -17.09
C GLU A 52 -27.42 -14.60 -16.48
N SER A 53 -26.64 -13.70 -15.86
CA SER A 53 -25.44 -14.09 -15.10
C SER A 53 -25.81 -14.34 -13.64
N VAL A 54 -25.23 -15.36 -13.04
CA VAL A 54 -25.32 -15.58 -11.60
C VAL A 54 -24.20 -14.81 -10.93
N TRP A 55 -24.52 -14.08 -9.86
CA TRP A 55 -23.54 -13.26 -9.15
C TRP A 55 -23.78 -13.24 -7.64
N ALA A 56 -22.73 -12.93 -6.89
CA ALA A 56 -22.78 -12.66 -5.46
C ALA A 56 -22.01 -11.37 -5.13
N LEU A 57 -22.51 -10.59 -4.19
CA LEU A 57 -21.85 -9.41 -3.66
C LEU A 57 -21.15 -9.78 -2.35
N VAL A 58 -19.82 -9.74 -2.36
CA VAL A 58 -19.01 -9.95 -1.15
C VAL A 58 -18.64 -8.59 -0.57
N SER A 59 -18.90 -8.41 0.72
CA SER A 59 -18.48 -7.26 1.51
C SER A 59 -17.40 -7.67 2.49
N VAL A 60 -16.41 -6.80 2.65
CA VAL A 60 -15.35 -6.95 3.65
C VAL A 60 -15.41 -5.78 4.62
N TYR A 61 -15.28 -6.10 5.89
CA TYR A 61 -15.35 -5.16 6.99
C TYR A 61 -14.06 -5.18 7.79
N GLU A 62 -13.69 -4.01 8.26
CA GLU A 62 -12.64 -3.80 9.26
C GLU A 62 -13.22 -2.89 10.35
N ASN A 63 -13.04 -3.25 11.62
CA ASN A 63 -13.57 -2.49 12.76
C ASN A 63 -15.07 -2.14 12.64
N GLY A 64 -15.86 -3.06 12.06
CA GLY A 64 -17.30 -2.91 11.88
C GLY A 64 -17.74 -1.98 10.73
N SER A 65 -16.81 -1.36 10.01
CA SER A 65 -17.08 -0.55 8.83
C SER A 65 -16.77 -1.32 7.56
N VAL A 66 -17.56 -1.11 6.50
CA VAL A 66 -17.29 -1.70 5.18
C VAL A 66 -16.05 -1.01 4.59
N VAL A 67 -14.99 -1.78 4.33
CA VAL A 67 -13.76 -1.29 3.70
C VAL A 67 -13.71 -1.59 2.21
N TRP A 68 -14.38 -2.67 1.78
CA TRP A 68 -14.37 -3.09 0.39
C TRP A 68 -15.62 -3.92 0.05
N ARG A 69 -16.04 -3.84 -1.22
CA ARG A 69 -17.15 -4.60 -1.78
C ARG A 69 -16.88 -4.93 -3.23
N GLU A 70 -17.18 -6.16 -3.63
CA GLU A 70 -17.06 -6.56 -5.03
C GLU A 70 -18.15 -7.56 -5.42
N VAL A 71 -18.60 -7.44 -6.66
CA VAL A 71 -19.53 -8.38 -7.30
C VAL A 71 -18.72 -9.43 -8.05
N PHE A 72 -18.90 -10.68 -7.68
CA PHE A 72 -18.35 -11.83 -8.37
C PHE A 72 -19.44 -12.46 -9.22
N SER A 73 -19.23 -12.53 -10.54
CA SER A 73 -20.23 -13.03 -11.50
C SER A 73 -19.67 -14.07 -12.45
N THR A 74 -20.52 -14.95 -12.93
CA THR A 74 -20.18 -15.90 -14.00
C THR A 74 -19.78 -15.16 -15.28
N ASN A 75 -18.70 -15.61 -15.93
CA ASN A 75 -18.22 -15.03 -17.20
C ASN A 75 -19.19 -15.32 -18.36
N GLU A 76 -19.91 -16.43 -18.29
CA GLU A 76 -20.95 -16.77 -19.25
C GLU A 76 -22.32 -16.54 -18.62
N THR A 77 -23.28 -16.13 -19.44
CA THR A 77 -24.68 -16.19 -19.05
C THR A 77 -25.07 -17.65 -18.89
N VAL A 78 -26.00 -17.96 -17.99
CA VAL A 78 -26.40 -19.35 -17.80
C VAL A 78 -26.98 -19.88 -19.11
N GLY A 79 -26.23 -20.81 -19.73
CA GLY A 79 -26.60 -21.53 -20.95
C GLY A 79 -27.74 -22.50 -20.68
N ALA A 80 -27.95 -23.52 -21.51
CA ALA A 80 -29.02 -24.50 -21.30
C ALA A 80 -28.83 -25.30 -19.99
N TYR A 81 -29.26 -24.75 -18.86
CA TYR A 81 -29.43 -25.48 -17.61
C TYR A 81 -30.89 -25.93 -17.56
N ALA A 82 -31.10 -27.24 -17.46
CA ALA A 82 -32.42 -27.78 -17.20
C ALA A 82 -32.63 -27.72 -15.68
N TYR A 83 -33.45 -26.79 -15.21
CA TYR A 83 -33.91 -26.84 -13.82
C TYR A 83 -34.59 -28.20 -13.57
N ASN A 84 -33.93 -29.02 -12.77
CA ASN A 84 -34.40 -30.26 -12.20
C ASN A 84 -34.93 -29.99 -10.78
N ALA A 85 -36.24 -30.14 -10.60
CA ALA A 85 -36.89 -29.97 -9.30
C ALA A 85 -36.41 -30.98 -8.23
N ASN A 86 -35.71 -32.05 -8.64
CA ASN A 86 -35.13 -33.03 -7.73
C ASN A 86 -33.71 -32.65 -7.27
N GLU A 87 -33.09 -31.62 -7.83
CA GLU A 87 -31.78 -31.14 -7.39
C GLU A 87 -31.91 -30.15 -6.23
N SER A 88 -31.17 -30.42 -5.16
CA SER A 88 -31.15 -29.60 -3.95
C SER A 88 -30.40 -28.29 -4.13
N SER A 89 -29.45 -28.21 -5.07
CA SER A 89 -28.57 -27.07 -5.28
C SER A 89 -27.94 -27.08 -6.67
N TYR A 90 -27.58 -25.89 -7.16
CA TYR A 90 -26.87 -25.69 -8.44
C TYR A 90 -25.58 -24.95 -8.17
N MET A 91 -24.51 -25.36 -8.84
CA MET A 91 -23.19 -24.76 -8.70
C MET A 91 -22.79 -24.09 -10.02
N PHE A 92 -22.22 -22.90 -9.91
CA PHE A 92 -21.74 -22.09 -11.02
C PHE A 92 -20.28 -21.76 -10.79
N ASP A 93 -19.42 -22.21 -11.71
CA ASP A 93 -18.00 -21.97 -11.61
C ASP A 93 -17.68 -20.48 -11.79
N LEU A 94 -16.76 -19.99 -10.97
CA LEU A 94 -16.18 -18.66 -11.07
C LEU A 94 -14.68 -18.78 -11.26
N ASN A 95 -14.11 -17.77 -11.92
CA ASN A 95 -12.67 -17.59 -12.01
C ASN A 95 -12.39 -16.10 -12.11
N CYS A 96 -12.73 -15.39 -11.04
CA CYS A 96 -12.57 -13.95 -10.93
C CYS A 96 -11.93 -13.59 -9.60
N THR A 97 -11.14 -12.53 -9.64
CA THR A 97 -10.34 -12.05 -8.52
C THR A 97 -10.66 -10.60 -8.24
N GLY A 98 -11.04 -10.32 -7.01
CA GLY A 98 -11.19 -8.98 -6.48
C GLY A 98 -10.01 -8.61 -5.60
N THR A 99 -9.59 -7.34 -5.61
CA THR A 99 -8.48 -6.86 -4.77
C THR A 99 -8.86 -5.55 -4.08
N TYR A 100 -8.73 -5.53 -2.75
CA TYR A 100 -8.78 -4.32 -1.96
C TYR A 100 -7.39 -3.72 -1.86
N VAL A 101 -7.26 -2.47 -2.30
CA VAL A 101 -6.01 -1.69 -2.24
C VAL A 101 -6.21 -0.53 -1.28
N GLU A 102 -5.26 -0.35 -0.38
CA GLU A 102 -5.21 0.76 0.57
C GLU A 102 -3.83 1.42 0.50
N ASN A 103 -3.79 2.74 0.38
CA ASN A 103 -2.54 3.51 0.27
C ASN A 103 -1.59 3.02 -0.86
N GLY A 104 -2.16 2.49 -1.93
CA GLY A 104 -1.41 2.01 -3.10
C GLY A 104 -0.80 0.60 -2.96
N ALA A 105 -1.13 -0.13 -1.89
CA ALA A 105 -0.71 -1.51 -1.67
C ALA A 105 -1.91 -2.46 -1.54
N ASP A 106 -1.76 -3.68 -2.08
CA ASP A 106 -2.75 -4.74 -1.90
C ASP A 106 -2.87 -5.10 -0.42
N ARG A 107 -4.10 -5.10 0.10
CA ARG A 107 -4.42 -5.52 1.48
C ARG A 107 -5.10 -6.86 1.53
N ILE A 108 -6.03 -7.06 0.60
CA ILE A 108 -6.87 -8.25 0.54
C ILE A 108 -7.03 -8.63 -0.91
N ARG A 109 -6.84 -9.89 -1.21
CA ARG A 109 -7.16 -10.49 -2.50
C ARG A 109 -8.16 -11.61 -2.29
N VAL A 110 -9.24 -11.60 -3.04
CA VAL A 110 -10.31 -12.60 -2.97
C VAL A 110 -10.43 -13.27 -4.32
N ASN A 111 -10.12 -14.55 -4.39
CA ASN A 111 -10.33 -15.37 -5.59
C ASN A 111 -11.63 -16.15 -5.42
N ALA A 112 -12.64 -15.89 -6.25
CA ALA A 112 -13.88 -16.64 -6.21
C ALA A 112 -13.83 -17.84 -7.16
N SER A 113 -14.17 -19.03 -6.64
CA SER A 113 -14.15 -20.30 -7.38
C SER A 113 -15.53 -20.79 -7.78
N GLY A 114 -16.58 -20.43 -7.04
CA GLY A 114 -17.94 -20.84 -7.40
C GLY A 114 -19.05 -20.24 -6.57
N ILE A 115 -20.25 -20.18 -7.13
CA ILE A 115 -21.49 -19.82 -6.44
C ILE A 115 -22.40 -21.05 -6.39
N VAL A 116 -22.95 -21.33 -5.21
CA VAL A 116 -23.95 -22.38 -4.99
C VAL A 116 -25.29 -21.72 -4.69
N ILE A 117 -26.33 -22.09 -5.43
CA ILE A 117 -27.71 -21.65 -5.22
C ILE A 117 -28.56 -22.86 -4.81
N GLY A 118 -29.01 -22.89 -3.56
CA GLY A 118 -29.93 -23.91 -3.06
C GLY A 118 -31.37 -23.76 -3.56
N SER A 119 -32.10 -24.88 -3.57
CA SER A 119 -33.52 -24.96 -3.94
C SER A 119 -34.44 -25.19 -2.75
N ASN A 120 -34.09 -26.13 -1.85
CA ASN A 120 -34.93 -26.48 -0.71
C ASN A 120 -34.11 -27.16 0.43
N PRO A 121 -33.75 -26.45 1.51
CA PRO A 121 -33.98 -25.01 1.71
C PRO A 121 -33.14 -24.16 0.74
N PRO A 122 -33.61 -22.96 0.36
CA PRO A 122 -32.85 -22.06 -0.49
C PRO A 122 -31.73 -21.41 0.31
N VAL A 123 -30.56 -22.04 0.31
CA VAL A 123 -29.35 -21.53 0.94
C VAL A 123 -28.33 -21.24 -0.16
N GLN A 124 -27.85 -20.01 -0.21
CA GLN A 124 -26.84 -19.56 -1.17
C GLN A 124 -25.48 -19.47 -0.48
N SER A 125 -24.44 -19.79 -1.22
CA SER A 125 -23.07 -19.54 -0.78
C SER A 125 -22.16 -19.20 -1.94
N ILE A 126 -21.06 -18.54 -1.65
CA ILE A 126 -19.94 -18.35 -2.57
C ILE A 126 -18.68 -18.93 -1.96
N GLU A 127 -17.92 -19.68 -2.75
CA GLU A 127 -16.63 -20.23 -2.40
C GLU A 127 -15.55 -19.23 -2.82
N VAL A 128 -14.73 -18.81 -1.86
CA VAL A 128 -13.66 -17.84 -2.08
C VAL A 128 -12.38 -18.27 -1.38
N GLN A 129 -11.25 -17.97 -1.98
CA GLN A 129 -9.96 -17.94 -1.29
C GLN A 129 -9.65 -16.49 -0.91
N ALA A 130 -9.64 -16.22 0.40
CA ALA A 130 -9.30 -14.91 0.94
C ALA A 130 -7.82 -14.88 1.33
N CYS A 131 -7.05 -14.03 0.68
CA CYS A 131 -5.64 -13.78 0.95
C CYS A 131 -5.46 -12.41 1.60
N ILE A 132 -4.93 -12.38 2.82
CA ILE A 132 -4.61 -11.17 3.56
C ILE A 132 -3.12 -10.89 3.42
N ILE A 133 -2.81 -9.66 3.00
CA ILE A 133 -1.45 -9.21 2.69
C ILE A 133 -1.09 -8.18 3.74
N ALA A 134 -0.11 -8.51 4.59
CA ALA A 134 0.32 -7.62 5.65
C ALA A 134 0.87 -6.29 5.08
N PRO A 135 0.69 -5.16 5.79
CA PRO A 135 1.42 -3.95 5.46
C PRO A 135 2.92 -4.17 5.50
N VAL A 136 3.57 -3.91 4.38
CA VAL A 136 5.00 -3.58 4.43
C VAL A 136 5.10 -2.24 5.15
N GLU A 137 5.86 -2.17 6.25
CA GLU A 137 6.17 -0.91 6.90
C GLU A 137 6.85 0.01 5.88
N LEU A 138 6.14 1.07 5.48
CA LEU A 138 6.73 2.13 4.67
C LEU A 138 7.69 2.90 5.57
N ILE A 139 9.00 2.67 5.43
CA ILE A 139 9.99 3.62 5.94
C ILE A 139 9.75 4.93 5.17
N SER A 140 9.20 5.93 5.83
CA SER A 140 9.00 7.22 5.19
C SER A 140 10.38 7.83 4.89
N PHE A 141 10.69 8.03 3.61
CA PHE A 141 11.95 8.67 3.20
C PHE A 141 12.12 10.06 3.84
N GLY A 142 11.01 10.71 4.21
CA GLY A 142 10.99 11.99 4.91
C GLY A 142 11.52 11.93 6.34
N GLU A 143 11.28 10.84 7.08
CA GLU A 143 11.84 10.66 8.44
C GLU A 143 13.33 10.32 8.41
N TRP A 144 13.80 9.59 7.38
CA TRP A 144 15.22 9.34 7.17
C TRP A 144 16.01 10.59 6.74
N MET A 145 15.41 11.46 5.91
CA MET A 145 16.05 12.72 5.47
C MET A 145 15.94 13.87 6.47
N ASN A 146 15.21 13.74 7.58
CA ASN A 146 15.00 14.83 8.54
C ASN A 146 16.17 15.04 9.51
N ASN A 147 17.38 14.94 8.98
CA ASN A 147 18.57 15.55 9.56
C ASN A 147 18.59 17.02 9.14
N THR A 148 17.67 17.82 9.72
CA THR A 148 17.52 19.26 9.43
C THR A 148 18.88 19.96 9.48
N PHE A 149 19.31 20.49 8.34
CA PHE A 149 20.45 21.41 8.28
C PHE A 149 20.14 22.60 9.19
N SER A 150 21.11 23.02 9.99
CA SER A 150 20.98 24.24 10.79
C SER A 150 22.17 25.16 10.53
N VAL A 151 21.85 26.42 10.27
CA VAL A 151 22.82 27.50 10.10
C VAL A 151 22.60 28.48 11.24
N SER A 152 23.67 28.75 11.99
CA SER A 152 23.66 29.80 13.02
C SER A 152 24.80 30.77 12.79
N LYS A 153 24.49 32.07 12.79
CA LYS A 153 25.44 33.17 12.73
C LYS A 153 25.46 33.86 14.09
N SER A 154 26.64 34.04 14.67
CA SER A 154 26.85 34.84 15.87
C SER A 154 27.94 35.87 15.65
N ALA A 155 27.76 37.05 16.22
CA ALA A 155 28.73 38.14 16.18
C ALA A 155 29.00 38.67 17.59
N SER A 156 30.12 39.34 17.78
CA SER A 156 30.43 40.09 19.01
C SER A 156 29.30 41.09 19.33
N LYS A 157 28.83 41.11 20.59
CA LYS A 157 27.68 41.92 21.02
C LYS A 157 27.92 43.43 20.99
N GLU A 158 29.16 43.85 21.25
CA GLU A 158 29.61 45.24 21.21
C GLU A 158 31.05 45.25 20.67
N VAL A 159 31.37 46.16 19.76
CA VAL A 159 32.72 46.34 19.18
C VAL A 159 33.04 47.83 19.23
N TYR A 160 34.07 48.22 19.98
CA TYR A 160 34.49 49.62 20.03
C TYR A 160 35.35 49.98 18.82
N VAL A 161 35.42 51.29 18.53
CA VAL A 161 36.25 51.80 17.42
C VAL A 161 37.71 51.39 17.65
N ARG A 162 38.33 50.75 16.63
CA ARG A 162 39.67 50.12 16.65
C ARG A 162 39.77 48.75 17.30
N GLU A 163 38.65 48.12 17.66
CA GLU A 163 38.63 46.71 18.04
C GLU A 163 38.27 45.81 16.86
N GLN A 164 38.65 44.54 16.96
CA GLN A 164 38.29 43.53 15.96
C GLN A 164 36.92 42.93 16.29
N ALA A 165 36.05 42.87 15.29
CA ALA A 165 34.80 42.12 15.36
C ALA A 165 35.06 40.65 15.01
N PHE A 166 34.44 39.73 15.74
CA PHE A 166 34.46 38.31 15.40
C PHE A 166 33.07 37.89 14.94
N VAL A 167 33.01 37.23 13.79
CA VAL A 167 31.79 36.63 13.23
C VAL A 167 32.04 35.14 13.07
N GLU A 168 31.18 34.33 13.67
CA GLU A 168 31.22 32.87 13.54
C GLU A 168 29.97 32.42 12.77
N LEU A 169 30.20 31.63 11.72
CA LEU A 169 29.17 30.91 10.99
C LEU A 169 29.36 29.42 11.26
N LYS A 170 28.34 28.80 11.85
CA LYS A 170 28.34 27.35 12.11
C LYS A 170 27.27 26.68 11.25
N ILE A 171 27.72 25.73 10.44
CA ILE A 171 26.87 24.89 9.59
C ILE A 171 27.03 23.44 10.05
N THR A 172 25.93 22.77 10.37
CA THR A 172 25.95 21.37 10.82
C THR A 172 25.16 20.48 9.88
N ASN A 173 25.55 19.20 9.83
CA ASN A 173 24.88 18.16 9.06
C ASN A 173 25.01 18.29 7.53
N LEU A 174 26.22 18.52 7.04
CA LEU A 174 26.57 18.58 5.60
C LEU A 174 26.67 17.20 4.92
N SER A 175 26.16 16.14 5.55
CA SER A 175 26.41 14.76 5.12
C SER A 175 25.86 14.44 3.73
N MET A 176 24.85 15.18 3.26
CA MET A 176 24.14 15.00 1.99
C MET A 176 24.10 16.27 1.12
N VAL A 177 24.92 17.29 1.42
CA VAL A 177 24.92 18.55 0.66
C VAL A 177 26.07 18.55 -0.34
N ASP A 178 25.75 18.71 -1.62
CA ASP A 178 26.74 18.68 -2.71
C ASP A 178 27.57 19.97 -2.80
N ARG A 179 26.98 21.12 -2.46
CA ARG A 179 27.64 22.43 -2.46
C ARG A 179 27.00 23.37 -1.45
N VAL A 180 27.84 24.12 -0.73
CA VAL A 180 27.40 25.20 0.17
C VAL A 180 28.07 26.49 -0.26
N GLU A 181 27.28 27.54 -0.46
CA GLU A 181 27.76 28.88 -0.77
C GLU A 181 27.28 29.84 0.33
N VAL A 182 28.23 30.57 0.94
CA VAL A 182 27.93 31.59 1.94
C VAL A 182 27.91 32.94 1.24
N VAL A 183 26.70 33.45 0.96
CA VAL A 183 26.50 34.80 0.43
C VAL A 183 26.17 35.72 1.60
N ASP A 184 27.19 36.35 2.16
CA ASP A 184 27.06 37.29 3.27
C ASP A 184 27.75 38.62 2.95
N SER A 185 27.22 39.71 3.46
CA SER A 185 27.74 41.07 3.24
C SER A 185 28.15 41.68 4.57
N VAL A 186 29.37 42.20 4.64
CA VAL A 186 29.84 42.98 5.79
C VAL A 186 29.22 44.37 5.73
N ALA A 187 28.75 44.89 6.87
CA ALA A 187 28.18 46.25 6.93
C ALA A 187 29.27 47.31 6.65
N ASP A 188 28.86 48.43 6.03
CA ASP A 188 29.76 49.45 5.49
C ASP A 188 30.74 50.06 6.52
N GLU A 189 30.41 50.00 7.81
CA GLU A 189 31.22 50.52 8.90
C GLU A 189 32.41 49.61 9.29
N PHE A 190 32.44 48.37 8.78
CA PHE A 190 33.50 47.41 9.03
C PHE A 190 34.39 47.23 7.81
N VAL A 191 35.71 47.32 8.02
CA VAL A 191 36.71 46.99 7.00
C VAL A 191 37.19 45.57 7.23
N VAL A 192 37.11 44.76 6.20
CA VAL A 192 37.63 43.39 6.19
C VAL A 192 39.14 43.45 6.24
N ASP A 193 39.75 42.66 7.12
CA ASP A 193 41.19 42.43 7.15
C ASP A 193 41.62 41.79 5.80
N PRO A 194 42.40 42.50 4.96
CA PRO A 194 42.77 42.00 3.63
C PRO A 194 43.68 40.77 3.68
N ASP A 195 44.27 40.47 4.84
CA ASP A 195 45.09 39.27 5.05
C ASP A 195 44.23 38.05 5.42
N ARG A 196 42.89 38.19 5.49
CA ARG A 196 41.96 37.11 5.80
C ARG A 196 41.03 36.79 4.63
N ASP A 197 41.05 35.54 4.21
CA ASP A 197 40.13 35.02 3.21
C ASP A 197 38.70 34.96 3.78
N LEU A 198 37.78 35.72 3.18
CA LEU A 198 36.34 35.65 3.45
C LEU A 198 35.63 34.53 2.70
N TYR A 199 36.31 33.91 1.74
CA TYR A 199 35.70 32.95 0.83
C TYR A 199 35.82 31.54 1.40
N TRP A 200 34.68 30.94 1.74
CA TRP A 200 34.61 29.53 2.15
C TRP A 200 33.86 28.75 1.08
N ASP A 201 34.56 27.84 0.40
CA ASP A 201 33.99 26.92 -0.57
C ASP A 201 34.15 25.48 -0.07
N TYR A 202 33.04 24.79 0.15
CA TYR A 202 33.01 23.38 0.52
C TYR A 202 32.45 22.56 -0.65
N SER A 203 33.30 21.69 -1.17
CA SER A 203 33.00 20.74 -2.23
C SER A 203 33.29 19.33 -1.73
N ARG A 204 32.36 18.40 -1.96
CA ARG A 204 32.54 16.97 -1.67
C ARG A 204 32.42 16.17 -2.97
N ASP A 205 33.30 15.20 -3.16
CA ASP A 205 33.15 14.23 -4.24
C ASP A 205 31.87 13.40 -4.03
N LEU A 206 31.03 13.30 -5.07
CA LEU A 206 29.77 12.55 -5.07
C LEU A 206 30.02 11.07 -4.76
N TYR A 207 29.69 10.63 -3.55
CA TYR A 207 29.61 9.21 -3.21
C TYR A 207 28.20 8.70 -3.45
N ARG A 208 27.99 7.99 -4.56
CA ARG A 208 26.79 7.17 -4.76
C ARG A 208 26.95 5.89 -3.96
N TYR A 209 26.04 5.65 -3.01
CA TYR A 209 25.88 4.35 -2.38
C TYR A 209 24.45 3.87 -2.58
N SER A 210 24.30 2.60 -2.91
CA SER A 210 23.00 1.91 -2.94
C SER A 210 22.78 1.27 -1.58
N VAL A 211 21.66 1.58 -0.95
CA VAL A 211 21.19 0.83 0.23
C VAL A 211 20.00 0.01 -0.22
N THR A 212 20.12 -1.30 -0.04
CA THR A 212 19.00 -2.23 -0.11
C THR A 212 18.51 -2.41 1.32
N PRO A 213 17.20 -2.45 1.59
CA PRO A 213 16.68 -2.79 2.92
C PRO A 213 17.24 -4.12 3.41
#